data_AF-A0A2C5YBW2-F1
#
_entry.id   AF-A0A2C5YBW2-F1
#
_cell.length_a   1.000
_cell.length_b   1.000
_cell.length_c   1.000
_cell.angle_alpha   90.00
_cell.angle_beta   90.00
_cell.angle_gamma   90.00
#
_symmetry.space_group_name_H-M   'P 1'
#
loop_
_entity.id
_entity.type
_entity.pdbx_description
1 polymer ?
#
loop_
_entity_poly.entity_id
_entity_poly.type
_entity_poly.pdbx_seq_one_letter_code
_entity_poly.pdbx_strand_id
1 'polypeptide(L)'
;MKTATFMVACSASSAFALVQHSWSFKNAPASGLNDITFPINVANAPRARGFYFAQQFSFQNNPQVAYTGLQPQSDANGAKSLRAIFSTFQGGAKSQDPNCKSGADGGPGVSCAVLINGDYGATHNMRVTNVRGNTWRGTVINTSSGQETQIGQWTLPKAGKIKNGQAGFVEYFPWNAMPSHECSSLPKTEVTFDFPTSSTSGASGGQIKKPNENQECVGKVDFAVKNAGNGWDVQVGF
;
A
#
# COMPACT_ATOMS: atom_id res chain seq x y z
N MET A 1 40.87 -9.52 -12.14
CA MET A 1 39.71 -10.12 -11.45
C MET A 1 38.52 -9.19 -11.62
N LYS A 2 37.43 -9.65 -12.26
CA LYS A 2 36.20 -8.87 -12.39
C LYS A 2 35.41 -9.01 -11.08
N THR A 3 35.31 -7.93 -10.33
CA THR A 3 34.52 -7.87 -9.09
C THR A 3 33.05 -8.04 -9.46
N ALA A 4 32.45 -9.18 -9.11
CA ALA A 4 31.02 -9.40 -9.25
C ALA A 4 30.30 -8.59 -8.17
N THR A 5 29.76 -7.44 -8.55
CA THR A 5 28.84 -6.68 -7.70
C THR A 5 27.56 -7.48 -7.59
N PHE A 6 27.34 -8.14 -6.44
CA PHE A 6 26.05 -8.67 -6.08
C PHE A 6 25.08 -7.50 -5.92
N MET A 7 24.25 -7.26 -6.94
CA MET A 7 23.03 -6.48 -6.75
C MET A 7 22.13 -7.28 -5.82
N VAL A 8 22.12 -6.92 -4.55
CA VAL A 8 21.01 -7.26 -3.66
C VAL A 8 19.78 -6.59 -4.27
N ALA A 9 18.97 -7.38 -4.98
CA ALA A 9 17.63 -6.96 -5.36
C ALA A 9 16.91 -6.67 -4.04
N CYS A 10 16.72 -5.40 -3.72
CA CYS A 10 15.86 -4.97 -2.64
C CYS A 10 14.42 -5.26 -3.10
N SER A 11 14.02 -6.53 -2.99
CA SER A 11 12.63 -6.92 -2.98
C SER A 11 12.01 -6.20 -1.80
N ALA A 12 11.13 -5.22 -2.06
CA ALA A 12 10.25 -4.68 -1.03
C ALA A 12 9.67 -5.89 -0.29
N SER A 13 10.04 -6.05 0.98
CA SER A 13 9.99 -7.35 1.64
C SER A 13 8.53 -7.77 1.80
N SER A 14 8.05 -8.55 0.84
CA SER A 14 6.77 -9.25 0.94
C SER A 14 6.90 -10.45 1.90
N ALA A 15 8.11 -10.65 2.45
CA ALA A 15 8.47 -11.74 3.34
C ALA A 15 7.73 -11.70 4.69
N PHE A 16 7.09 -10.58 5.05
CA PHE A 16 6.38 -10.43 6.32
C PHE A 16 4.89 -10.06 6.17
N ALA A 17 4.34 -10.14 4.95
CA ALA A 17 2.91 -9.97 4.74
C ALA A 17 2.13 -11.14 5.35
N LEU A 18 1.25 -10.84 6.32
CA LEU A 18 0.34 -11.78 6.98
C LEU A 18 -0.79 -12.23 6.06
N VAL A 19 -1.28 -11.29 5.25
CA VAL A 19 -2.32 -11.51 4.25
C VAL A 19 -1.81 -10.93 2.94
N GLN A 20 -2.10 -11.63 1.84
CA GLN A 20 -1.84 -11.14 0.49
C GLN A 20 -3.07 -11.28 -0.39
N HIS A 21 -3.16 -10.41 -1.38
CA HIS A 21 -4.13 -10.51 -2.48
C HIS A 21 -3.53 -9.95 -3.75
N SER A 22 -4.14 -10.26 -4.90
CA SER A 22 -3.80 -9.61 -6.17
C SER A 22 -4.96 -8.72 -6.61
N TRP A 23 -4.65 -7.52 -7.08
CA TRP A 23 -5.60 -6.65 -7.76
C TRP A 23 -5.32 -6.61 -9.27
N SER A 24 -6.33 -6.26 -10.06
CA SER A 24 -6.21 -6.00 -11.51
C SER A 24 -7.46 -5.29 -12.02
N PHE A 25 -7.47 -4.90 -13.29
CA PHE A 25 -8.65 -4.49 -14.06
C PHE A 25 -8.95 -5.54 -15.12
N LYS A 26 -10.23 -5.87 -15.32
CA LYS A 26 -10.69 -6.75 -16.41
C LYS A 26 -10.29 -6.20 -17.78
N ASN A 27 -10.45 -4.89 -17.97
CA ASN A 27 -9.98 -4.19 -19.16
C ASN A 27 -9.00 -3.09 -18.74
N ALA A 28 -7.85 -3.01 -19.39
CA ALA A 28 -6.91 -1.91 -19.24
C ALA A 28 -6.14 -1.72 -20.55
N PRO A 29 -5.74 -0.48 -20.90
CA PRO A 29 -4.90 -0.25 -22.07
C PRO A 29 -3.56 -0.99 -21.94
N ALA A 30 -3.08 -1.60 -23.04
CA ALA A 30 -1.74 -2.20 -23.09
C ALA A 30 -0.63 -1.17 -22.77
N SER A 31 -0.89 0.12 -23.01
CA SER A 31 0.02 1.21 -22.64
C SER A 31 0.12 1.47 -21.13
N GLY A 32 -0.73 0.83 -20.30
CA GLY A 32 -0.79 1.04 -18.84
C GLY A 32 -1.74 2.17 -18.40
N LEU A 33 -1.81 2.36 -17.08
CA LEU A 33 -2.70 3.32 -16.40
C LEU A 33 -1.96 4.61 -16.03
N ASN A 34 -2.60 5.76 -16.27
CA ASN A 34 -2.12 7.08 -15.82
C ASN A 34 -2.46 7.34 -14.35
N ASP A 35 -3.41 6.60 -13.80
CA ASP A 35 -3.88 6.74 -12.44
C ASP A 35 -4.51 5.44 -11.95
N ILE A 36 -4.51 5.27 -10.63
CA ILE A 36 -5.23 4.21 -9.94
C ILE A 36 -5.65 4.73 -8.56
N THR A 37 -6.86 4.37 -8.12
CA THR A 37 -7.36 4.67 -6.79
C THR A 37 -7.69 3.38 -6.07
N PHE A 38 -7.14 3.20 -4.87
CA PHE A 38 -7.42 2.07 -4.00
C PHE A 38 -8.21 2.54 -2.77
N PRO A 39 -9.51 2.23 -2.67
CA PRO A 39 -10.27 2.52 -1.45
C PRO A 39 -9.91 1.53 -0.34
N ILE A 40 -9.63 2.05 0.86
CA ILE A 40 -9.31 1.26 2.06
C ILE A 40 -10.15 1.77 3.22
N ASN A 41 -10.83 0.88 3.93
CA ASN A 41 -11.56 1.20 5.16
C ASN A 41 -10.95 0.45 6.34
N VAL A 42 -10.77 1.15 7.47
CA VAL A 42 -10.07 0.65 8.66
C VAL A 42 -10.92 0.79 9.92
N ALA A 43 -12.24 0.78 9.80
CA ALA A 43 -13.19 1.02 10.88
C ALA A 43 -12.92 0.18 12.13
N ASN A 44 -12.53 -1.08 11.92
CA ASN A 44 -12.34 -2.09 12.96
C ASN A 44 -10.84 -2.40 13.20
N ALA A 45 -9.93 -1.59 12.67
CA ALA A 45 -8.51 -1.71 12.95
C ALA A 45 -8.17 -1.13 14.35
N PRO A 46 -7.12 -1.66 15.03
CA PRO A 46 -6.73 -1.15 16.33
C PRO A 46 -6.30 0.32 16.23
N ARG A 47 -6.65 1.11 17.25
CA ARG A 47 -6.18 2.50 17.45
C ARG A 47 -4.74 2.52 17.95
N ALA A 48 -3.86 1.83 17.25
CA ALA A 48 -2.47 1.63 17.64
C ALA A 48 -1.59 1.44 16.41
N ARG A 49 -0.33 1.87 16.56
CA ARG A 49 0.68 1.64 15.53
C ARG A 49 1.06 0.16 15.50
N GLY A 50 1.07 -0.45 14.32
CA GLY A 50 1.60 -1.81 14.13
C GLY A 50 1.19 -2.44 12.81
N PHE A 51 -0.02 -2.14 12.33
CA PHE A 51 -0.47 -2.65 11.04
C PHE A 51 -0.16 -1.69 9.89
N TYR A 52 0.09 -2.28 8.72
CA TYR A 52 0.11 -1.58 7.44
C TYR A 52 -0.80 -2.30 6.45
N PHE A 53 -1.77 -1.55 5.91
CA PHE A 53 -2.69 -2.01 4.88
C PHE A 53 -2.31 -1.33 3.56
N ALA A 54 -1.81 -2.10 2.61
CA ALA A 54 -1.13 -1.52 1.47
C ALA A 54 -1.50 -2.18 0.15
N GLN A 55 -1.42 -1.38 -0.91
CA GLN A 55 -1.53 -1.83 -2.29
C GLN A 55 -0.21 -1.51 -2.98
N GLN A 56 0.44 -2.55 -3.49
CA GLN A 56 1.61 -2.40 -4.33
C GLN A 56 1.19 -2.10 -5.76
N PHE A 57 2.03 -1.41 -6.51
CA PHE A 57 1.90 -1.24 -7.95
C PHE A 57 3.28 -1.20 -8.59
N SER A 58 3.33 -1.40 -9.89
CA SER A 58 4.60 -1.40 -10.65
C SER A 58 4.42 -0.60 -11.92
N PHE A 59 5.50 -0.02 -12.41
CA PHE A 59 5.48 0.73 -13.67
C PHE A 59 5.97 -0.13 -14.83
N GLN A 60 5.52 0.19 -16.03
CA GLN A 60 6.18 -0.26 -17.24
C GLN A 60 7.64 0.19 -17.23
N ASN A 61 8.52 -0.63 -17.79
CA ASN A 61 9.97 -0.34 -17.86
C ASN A 61 10.66 -0.13 -16.51
N ASN A 62 10.05 -0.59 -15.42
CA ASN A 62 10.58 -0.55 -14.07
C ASN A 62 10.32 -1.92 -13.41
N PRO A 63 11.36 -2.65 -12.99
CA PRO A 63 11.20 -3.92 -12.27
C PRO A 63 10.90 -3.72 -10.78
N GLN A 64 11.19 -2.55 -10.21
CA GLN A 64 10.93 -2.26 -8.80
C GLN A 64 9.46 -1.91 -8.55
N VAL A 65 8.97 -2.31 -7.38
CA VAL A 65 7.62 -1.98 -6.92
C VAL A 65 7.57 -0.59 -6.28
N ALA A 66 6.35 -0.11 -6.14
CA ALA A 66 5.97 1.02 -5.30
C ALA A 66 4.72 0.60 -4.52
N TYR A 67 4.39 1.30 -3.44
CA TYR A 67 3.15 1.05 -2.71
C TYR A 67 2.49 2.34 -2.23
N THR A 68 1.21 2.22 -1.88
CA THR A 68 0.49 3.19 -1.08
C THR A 68 -0.44 2.49 -0.09
N GLY A 69 -0.72 3.12 1.05
CA GLY A 69 -1.56 2.50 2.06
C GLY A 69 -1.72 3.34 3.32
N LEU A 70 -2.31 2.71 4.34
CA LEU A 70 -2.64 3.32 5.63
C LEU A 70 -2.06 2.51 6.80
N GLN A 71 -1.53 3.22 7.79
CA GLN A 71 -1.16 2.68 9.08
C GLN A 71 -2.03 3.32 10.17
N PRO A 72 -2.83 2.53 10.90
CA PRO A 72 -3.43 2.97 12.15
C PRO A 72 -2.38 3.55 13.09
N GLN A 73 -2.80 4.54 13.88
CA GLN A 73 -1.95 5.23 14.84
C GLN A 73 -2.64 5.26 16.19
N SER A 74 -1.84 5.37 17.24
CA SER A 74 -2.34 5.69 18.57
C SER A 74 -3.00 7.07 18.58
N ASP A 75 -4.08 7.18 19.34
CA ASP A 75 -4.72 8.47 19.58
C ASP A 75 -3.78 9.37 20.37
N ALA A 76 -3.71 10.65 20.00
CA ALA A 76 -2.86 11.64 20.64
C ALA A 76 -3.69 12.87 20.99
N ASN A 77 -3.70 13.28 22.27
CA ASN A 77 -4.48 14.42 22.76
C ASN A 77 -5.98 14.36 22.38
N GLY A 78 -6.58 13.17 22.39
CA GLY A 78 -7.97 12.93 21.97
C GLY A 78 -8.19 13.00 20.45
N ALA A 79 -7.16 13.31 19.66
CA ALA A 79 -7.22 13.32 18.22
C ALA A 79 -6.93 11.93 17.65
N LYS A 80 -7.83 11.52 16.76
CA LYS A 80 -7.72 10.30 15.98
C LYS A 80 -6.77 10.55 14.80
N SER A 81 -5.86 9.62 14.50
CA SER A 81 -4.99 9.77 13.33
C SER A 81 -4.78 8.49 12.53
N LEU A 82 -4.53 8.67 11.24
CA LEU A 82 -4.01 7.66 10.32
C LEU A 82 -2.73 8.19 9.69
N ARG A 83 -1.78 7.30 9.42
CA ARG A 83 -0.60 7.64 8.62
C ARG A 83 -0.78 7.09 7.22
N ALA A 84 -0.90 7.98 6.25
CA ALA A 84 -0.93 7.63 4.83
C ALA A 84 0.49 7.59 4.27
N ILE A 85 0.78 6.58 3.44
CA ILE A 85 2.13 6.33 2.92
C ILE A 85 2.10 6.16 1.40
N PHE A 86 3.15 6.65 0.74
CA PHE A 86 3.39 6.49 -0.68
C PHE A 86 4.91 6.37 -0.92
N SER A 87 5.37 5.20 -1.35
CA SER A 87 6.81 4.91 -1.52
C SER A 87 7.10 4.25 -2.86
N THR A 88 8.31 4.45 -3.36
CA THR A 88 8.92 3.71 -4.48
C THR A 88 10.24 3.11 -4.04
N PHE A 89 10.54 1.90 -4.51
CA PHE A 89 11.79 1.19 -4.24
C PHE A 89 12.81 1.33 -5.38
N GLN A 90 12.48 2.14 -6.41
CA GLN A 90 13.38 2.36 -7.52
C GLN A 90 14.53 3.28 -7.09
N GLY A 91 15.75 2.74 -7.09
CA GLY A 91 16.96 3.54 -6.87
C GLY A 91 17.07 4.70 -7.87
N GLY A 92 17.54 5.85 -7.39
CA GLY A 92 17.65 7.08 -8.19
C GLY A 92 16.36 7.90 -8.30
N ALA A 93 15.26 7.47 -7.69
CA ALA A 93 14.08 8.31 -7.50
C ALA A 93 14.43 9.59 -6.73
N LYS A 94 13.77 10.70 -7.07
CA LYS A 94 13.99 12.01 -6.44
C LYS A 94 12.67 12.63 -6.03
N SER A 95 12.69 13.41 -4.96
CA SER A 95 11.55 14.22 -4.52
C SER A 95 12.04 15.56 -3.99
N GLN A 96 11.18 16.57 -4.10
CA GLN A 96 11.31 17.87 -3.44
C GLN A 96 10.14 18.13 -2.47
N ASP A 97 9.27 17.13 -2.30
CA ASP A 97 8.09 17.25 -1.46
C ASP A 97 8.50 17.12 0.01
N PRO A 98 8.04 18.02 0.90
CA PRO A 98 8.43 18.04 2.30
C PRO A 98 8.00 16.78 3.08
N ASN A 99 6.99 16.05 2.60
CA ASN A 99 6.54 14.80 3.23
C ASN A 99 7.41 13.60 2.85
N CYS A 100 8.37 13.77 1.93
CA CYS A 100 9.19 12.71 1.38
C CYS A 100 10.62 12.74 1.92
N LYS A 101 11.20 11.55 2.06
CA LYS A 101 12.62 11.34 2.38
C LYS A 101 13.26 10.33 1.43
N SER A 102 14.58 10.40 1.33
CA SER A 102 15.37 9.40 0.60
C SER A 102 15.26 8.03 1.27
N GLY A 103 15.19 6.98 0.45
CA GLY A 103 15.07 5.58 0.85
C GLY A 103 13.63 5.12 1.09
N ALA A 104 13.41 3.81 0.95
CA ALA A 104 12.17 3.12 1.27
C ALA A 104 12.49 1.84 2.06
N ASP A 105 11.95 1.72 3.27
CA ASP A 105 12.17 0.61 4.20
C ASP A 105 13.65 0.25 4.42
N GLY A 106 14.49 1.29 4.57
CA GLY A 106 15.95 1.15 4.74
C GLY A 106 16.72 0.87 3.44
N GLY A 107 16.02 0.61 2.34
CA GLY A 107 16.59 0.38 1.01
C GLY A 107 16.56 1.61 0.10
N PRO A 108 16.93 1.43 -1.18
CA PRO A 108 16.87 2.48 -2.20
C PRO A 108 15.44 3.00 -2.44
N GLY A 109 15.34 4.24 -2.94
CA GLY A 109 14.08 4.81 -3.40
C GLY A 109 13.69 6.08 -2.67
N VAL A 110 12.39 6.34 -2.56
CA VAL A 110 11.81 7.49 -1.86
C VAL A 110 10.56 7.03 -1.11
N SER A 111 10.41 7.48 0.12
CA SER A 111 9.23 7.23 0.94
C SER A 111 8.62 8.54 1.41
N CYS A 112 7.31 8.68 1.21
CA CYS A 112 6.54 9.83 1.64
C CYS A 112 5.46 9.41 2.63
N ALA A 113 5.18 10.25 3.61
CA ALA A 113 4.09 10.00 4.54
C ALA A 113 3.54 11.27 5.17
N VAL A 114 2.26 11.24 5.49
CA VAL A 114 1.55 12.32 6.17
C VAL A 114 0.62 11.74 7.23
N LEU A 115 0.46 12.45 8.35
CA LEU A 115 -0.61 12.16 9.32
C LEU A 115 -1.87 12.89 8.89
N ILE A 116 -2.97 12.16 8.80
CA ILE A 116 -4.30 12.70 8.51
C ILE A 116 -5.21 12.51 9.72
N ASN A 117 -6.30 13.28 9.77
CA ASN A 117 -7.37 13.05 10.74
C ASN A 117 -7.94 11.63 10.54
N GLY A 118 -8.01 10.86 11.63
CA GLY A 118 -8.31 9.44 11.62
C GLY A 118 -9.80 9.14 11.75
N ASP A 119 -10.60 9.54 10.76
CA ASP A 119 -11.99 9.10 10.64
C ASP A 119 -12.05 7.63 10.21
N TYR A 120 -11.87 6.69 11.14
CA TYR A 120 -11.75 5.27 10.80
C TYR A 120 -13.04 4.71 10.20
N GLY A 121 -14.20 5.33 10.44
CA GLY A 121 -15.45 4.90 9.82
C GLY A 121 -15.50 5.21 8.32
N ALA A 122 -14.75 6.22 7.87
CA ALA A 122 -14.70 6.59 6.46
C ALA A 122 -13.75 5.70 5.65
N THR A 123 -14.17 5.43 4.42
CA THR A 123 -13.27 4.91 3.40
C THR A 123 -12.28 5.99 2.98
N HIS A 124 -11.03 5.59 2.80
CA HIS A 124 -9.94 6.44 2.37
C HIS A 124 -9.46 5.99 1.00
N ASN A 125 -9.65 6.84 0.01
CA ASN A 125 -9.20 6.60 -1.36
C ASN A 125 -7.72 6.96 -1.49
N MET A 126 -6.88 5.93 -1.65
CA MET A 126 -5.45 6.07 -1.92
C MET A 126 -5.24 6.22 -3.43
N ARG A 127 -5.16 7.46 -3.91
CA ARG A 127 -5.04 7.81 -5.33
C ARG A 127 -3.57 8.01 -5.71
N VAL A 128 -3.14 7.33 -6.77
CA VAL A 128 -1.84 7.51 -7.40
C VAL A 128 -2.06 8.06 -8.81
N THR A 129 -1.44 9.18 -9.13
CA THR A 129 -1.66 9.88 -10.41
C THR A 129 -0.34 10.29 -11.06
N ASN A 130 -0.23 10.10 -12.39
CA ASN A 130 0.84 10.68 -13.19
C ASN A 130 0.65 12.19 -13.30
N VAL A 131 1.59 12.97 -12.78
CA VAL A 131 1.52 14.43 -12.82
C VAL A 131 2.10 14.95 -14.14
N ARG A 132 3.27 14.43 -14.53
CA ARG A 132 3.96 14.75 -15.78
C ARG A 132 5.12 13.79 -15.98
N GLY A 133 5.28 13.23 -17.17
CA GLY A 133 6.43 12.37 -17.50
C GLY A 133 6.56 11.22 -16.50
N ASN A 134 7.70 11.14 -15.79
CA ASN A 134 7.96 10.10 -14.79
C ASN A 134 7.67 10.54 -13.35
N THR A 135 6.94 11.65 -13.18
CA THR A 135 6.56 12.19 -11.87
C THR A 135 5.17 11.70 -11.47
N TRP A 136 5.09 11.11 -10.28
CA TRP A 136 3.89 10.51 -9.72
C TRP A 136 3.58 11.10 -8.35
N ARG A 137 2.30 11.27 -8.06
CA ARG A 137 1.78 11.79 -6.79
C ARG A 137 0.88 10.76 -6.11
N GLY A 138 1.04 10.62 -4.80
CA GLY A 138 0.12 9.92 -3.92
C GLY A 138 -0.75 10.93 -3.17
N THR A 139 -2.06 10.70 -3.16
CA THR A 139 -3.06 11.50 -2.46
C THR A 139 -3.97 10.57 -1.66
N VAL A 140 -4.30 10.92 -0.43
CA VAL A 140 -5.34 10.26 0.36
C VAL A 140 -6.58 11.14 0.39
N ILE A 141 -7.75 10.54 0.19
CA ILE A 141 -9.03 11.27 0.12
C ILE A 141 -10.00 10.61 1.09
N ASN A 142 -10.44 11.35 2.09
CA ASN A 142 -11.51 10.89 2.98
C ASN A 142 -12.85 11.02 2.24
N THR A 143 -13.58 9.90 2.07
CA THR A 143 -14.83 9.90 1.31
C THR A 143 -16.02 10.51 2.05
N SER A 144 -15.99 10.60 3.39
CA SER A 144 -17.06 11.21 4.19
C SER A 144 -17.03 12.74 4.08
N SER A 145 -15.83 13.34 4.10
CA SER A 145 -15.64 14.79 4.06
C SER A 145 -15.26 15.33 2.68
N GLY A 146 -14.79 14.48 1.77
CA GLY A 146 -14.21 14.89 0.49
C GLY A 146 -12.81 15.52 0.62
N GLN A 147 -12.23 15.56 1.83
CA GLN A 147 -10.93 16.16 2.05
C GLN A 147 -9.83 15.36 1.34
N GLU A 148 -9.13 16.02 0.40
CA GLU A 148 -7.94 15.48 -0.23
C GLU A 148 -6.67 15.97 0.49
N THR A 149 -5.73 15.07 0.77
CA THR A 149 -4.41 15.39 1.33
C THR A 149 -3.32 14.74 0.50
N GLN A 150 -2.36 15.55 0.03
CA GLN A 150 -1.18 15.03 -0.67
C GLN A 150 -0.29 14.27 0.32
N ILE A 151 -0.03 12.99 0.02
CA ILE A 151 0.90 12.17 0.79
C ILE A 151 2.33 12.52 0.39
N GLY A 152 2.56 12.67 -0.91
CA GLY A 152 3.84 13.09 -1.45
C GLY A 152 3.91 12.97 -2.97
N GLN A 153 5.02 13.43 -3.54
CA GLN A 153 5.30 13.35 -4.97
C GLN A 153 6.76 12.97 -5.20
N TRP A 154 7.03 12.06 -6.14
CA TRP A 154 8.39 11.72 -6.55
C TRP A 154 8.49 11.52 -8.06
N THR A 155 9.71 11.71 -8.57
CA THR A 155 10.07 11.51 -9.98
C THR A 155 11.00 10.32 -10.10
N LEU A 156 10.63 9.39 -10.97
CA LEU A 156 11.40 8.19 -11.25
C LEU A 156 12.45 8.47 -12.35
N PRO A 157 13.66 7.88 -12.26
CA PRO A 157 14.66 8.00 -13.32
C PRO A 157 14.17 7.38 -14.63
N LYS A 158 13.40 6.29 -14.54
CA LYS A 158 12.75 5.64 -15.67
C LYS A 158 11.45 4.98 -15.23
N ALA A 159 10.33 5.39 -15.81
CA ALA A 159 9.04 4.73 -15.63
C ALA A 159 8.18 4.95 -16.86
N GLY A 160 7.38 3.96 -17.23
CA GLY A 160 6.19 4.17 -18.05
C GLY A 160 4.96 4.34 -17.17
N LYS A 161 3.78 4.02 -17.71
CA LYS A 161 2.52 4.01 -16.97
C LYS A 161 2.45 2.85 -15.97
N ILE A 162 1.48 2.87 -15.07
CA ILE A 162 1.23 1.79 -14.11
C ILE A 162 0.81 0.52 -14.88
N LYS A 163 1.39 -0.63 -14.54
CA LYS A 163 1.00 -1.94 -15.07
C LYS A 163 -0.37 -2.33 -14.52
N ASN A 164 -1.17 -3.02 -15.35
CA ASN A 164 -2.40 -3.61 -14.87
C ASN A 164 -2.10 -4.82 -13.99
N GLY A 165 -2.31 -4.65 -12.69
CA GLY A 165 -2.26 -5.69 -11.70
C GLY A 165 -0.94 -5.76 -10.93
N GLN A 166 -1.09 -5.98 -9.63
CA GLN A 166 -0.03 -6.21 -8.66
C GLN A 166 -0.68 -6.74 -7.36
N ALA A 167 0.10 -6.89 -6.29
CA ALA A 167 -0.34 -7.37 -5.00
C ALA A 167 -0.84 -6.24 -4.10
N GLY A 168 -1.59 -6.60 -3.07
CA GLY A 168 -1.70 -5.84 -1.84
C GLY A 168 -1.51 -6.77 -0.65
N PHE A 169 -1.38 -6.18 0.54
CA PHE A 169 -1.04 -6.92 1.74
C PHE A 169 -1.55 -6.27 3.02
N VAL A 170 -1.68 -7.12 4.04
CA VAL A 170 -1.76 -6.74 5.46
C VAL A 170 -0.48 -7.21 6.13
N GLU A 171 0.20 -6.30 6.83
CA GLU A 171 1.45 -6.59 7.53
C GLU A 171 1.37 -6.06 8.97
N TYR A 172 1.90 -6.84 9.92
CA TYR A 172 2.22 -6.34 11.26
C TYR A 172 3.72 -6.07 11.34
N PHE A 173 4.12 -4.86 10.94
CA PHE A 173 5.53 -4.53 10.72
C PHE A 173 6.42 -4.52 11.98
N PRO A 174 5.93 -4.48 13.24
CA PRO A 174 6.79 -4.70 14.41
C PRO A 174 7.54 -6.04 14.36
N TRP A 175 6.98 -7.06 13.72
CA TRP A 175 7.65 -8.36 13.59
C TRP A 175 8.86 -8.33 12.65
N ASN A 176 8.96 -7.36 11.73
CA ASN A 176 10.07 -7.25 10.78
C ASN A 176 11.43 -6.99 11.44
N ALA A 177 11.43 -6.48 12.68
CA ALA A 177 12.63 -6.22 13.47
C ALA A 177 12.90 -7.31 14.53
N MET A 178 12.04 -8.33 14.63
CA MET A 178 12.15 -9.39 15.63
C MET A 178 12.83 -10.63 15.04
N PRO A 179 13.80 -11.24 15.73
CA PRO A 179 14.42 -12.49 15.28
C PRO A 179 13.42 -13.67 15.18
N SER A 180 12.35 -13.61 15.97
CA SER A 180 11.30 -14.62 16.07
C SER A 180 10.06 -13.99 16.71
N HIS A 181 8.87 -14.51 16.41
CA HIS A 181 7.61 -14.08 17.01
C HIS A 181 6.62 -15.25 17.10
N GLU A 182 5.62 -15.11 17.96
CA GLU A 182 4.56 -16.11 18.15
C GLU A 182 3.27 -15.66 17.47
N CYS A 183 2.68 -16.50 16.62
CA CYS A 183 1.44 -16.17 15.91
C CYS A 183 0.27 -15.86 16.86
N SER A 184 0.24 -16.49 18.04
CA SER A 184 -0.76 -16.24 19.08
C SER A 184 -0.67 -14.85 19.71
N SER A 185 0.42 -14.11 19.46
CA SER A 185 0.59 -12.73 19.94
C SER A 185 0.12 -11.67 18.94
N LEU A 186 -0.35 -12.09 17.75
CA LEU A 186 -0.79 -11.15 16.71
C LEU A 186 -2.06 -10.42 17.19
N PRO A 187 -2.02 -9.08 17.34
CA PRO A 187 -3.21 -8.34 17.71
C PRO A 187 -4.28 -8.46 16.63
N LYS A 188 -5.56 -8.56 17.01
CA LYS A 188 -6.65 -8.49 16.04
C LYS A 188 -6.62 -7.18 15.24
N THR A 189 -6.86 -7.31 13.94
CA THR A 189 -7.19 -6.20 13.05
C THR A 189 -8.21 -6.62 12.02
N GLU A 190 -8.91 -5.62 11.47
CA GLU A 190 -9.82 -5.78 10.35
C GLU A 190 -9.68 -4.60 9.39
N VAL A 191 -9.74 -4.89 8.09
CA VAL A 191 -9.62 -3.90 7.01
C VAL A 191 -10.49 -4.32 5.84
N THR A 192 -11.18 -3.37 5.22
CA THR A 192 -11.85 -3.59 3.95
C THR A 192 -11.01 -3.02 2.81
N PHE A 193 -10.72 -3.85 1.81
CA PHE A 193 -10.13 -3.44 0.54
C PHE A 193 -11.19 -3.49 -0.55
N ASP A 194 -11.58 -2.31 -1.04
CA ASP A 194 -12.49 -2.23 -2.18
C ASP A 194 -11.73 -2.38 -3.50
N PHE A 195 -12.46 -2.75 -4.54
CA PHE A 195 -11.91 -2.89 -5.87
C PHE A 195 -11.33 -1.56 -6.39
N PRO A 196 -10.14 -1.60 -7.03
CA PRO A 196 -9.50 -0.38 -7.51
C PRO A 196 -10.30 0.26 -8.63
N THR A 197 -10.17 1.58 -8.76
CA THR A 197 -10.75 2.34 -9.87
C THR A 197 -9.66 3.12 -10.61
N SER A 198 -9.94 3.51 -11.85
CA SER A 198 -9.04 4.32 -12.68
C SER A 198 -9.87 5.17 -13.63
N SER A 199 -9.43 6.40 -13.86
CA SER A 199 -9.98 7.31 -14.87
C SER A 199 -9.28 7.19 -16.23
N THR A 200 -8.26 6.32 -16.33
CA THR A 200 -7.58 6.06 -17.59
C THR A 200 -8.56 5.48 -18.61
N SER A 201 -8.68 6.12 -19.78
CA SER A 201 -9.55 5.66 -20.87
C SER A 201 -9.28 4.20 -21.23
N GLY A 202 -10.34 3.39 -21.29
CA GLY A 202 -10.27 1.94 -21.54
C GLY A 202 -10.04 1.07 -20.29
N ALA A 203 -9.80 1.65 -19.12
CA ALA A 203 -9.71 0.92 -17.87
C ALA A 203 -11.12 0.66 -17.28
N SER A 204 -11.45 -0.58 -16.94
CA SER A 204 -12.73 -0.93 -16.29
C SER A 204 -12.69 -2.29 -15.61
N GLY A 205 -13.65 -2.52 -14.70
CA GLY A 205 -13.78 -3.79 -13.98
C GLY A 205 -12.60 -4.06 -13.06
N GLY A 206 -12.25 -3.09 -12.22
CA GLY A 206 -11.30 -3.30 -11.14
C GLY A 206 -11.75 -4.45 -10.25
N GLN A 207 -10.81 -5.26 -9.80
CA GLN A 207 -11.08 -6.45 -9.01
C GLN A 207 -9.90 -6.76 -8.08
N ILE A 208 -10.22 -7.39 -6.95
CA ILE A 208 -9.26 -7.98 -6.03
C ILE A 208 -9.61 -9.47 -5.92
N LYS A 209 -8.62 -10.35 -6.14
CA LYS A 209 -8.76 -11.77 -5.84
C LYS A 209 -8.95 -11.94 -4.34
N LYS A 210 -9.77 -12.92 -3.93
CA LYS A 210 -10.02 -13.21 -2.51
C LYS A 210 -8.70 -13.27 -1.73
N PRO A 211 -8.50 -12.42 -0.71
CA PRO A 211 -7.30 -12.45 0.11
C PRO A 211 -7.07 -13.79 0.78
N ASN A 212 -5.80 -14.13 1.01
CA ASN A 212 -5.38 -15.35 1.68
C ASN A 212 -4.27 -15.05 2.69
N GLU A 213 -4.18 -15.87 3.75
CA GLU A 213 -3.04 -15.86 4.66
C GLU A 213 -1.75 -16.18 3.91
N ASN A 214 -0.64 -15.72 4.47
CA ASN A 214 0.68 -15.91 3.93
C ASN A 214 1.72 -16.08 5.06
N GLN A 215 2.86 -16.70 4.75
CA GLN A 215 3.97 -16.97 5.67
C GLN A 215 3.65 -17.94 6.83
N GLU A 216 4.37 -17.80 7.94
CA GLU A 216 4.47 -18.77 9.04
C GLU A 216 3.23 -18.87 9.93
N CYS A 217 2.31 -17.90 9.84
CA CYS A 217 1.07 -17.86 10.60
C CYS A 217 -0.17 -18.39 9.87
N VAL A 218 -0.02 -18.93 8.65
CA VAL A 218 -1.12 -19.58 7.91
C VAL A 218 -1.79 -20.65 8.77
N GLY A 219 -3.10 -20.53 8.98
CA GLY A 219 -3.91 -21.46 9.77
C GLY A 219 -3.65 -21.40 11.28
N LYS A 220 -2.92 -20.41 11.77
CA LYS A 220 -2.56 -20.25 13.20
C LYS A 220 -3.13 -18.98 13.84
N VAL A 221 -3.82 -18.14 13.08
CA VAL A 221 -4.47 -16.90 13.53
C VAL A 221 -5.96 -16.92 13.18
N ASP A 222 -6.76 -16.10 13.84
CA ASP A 222 -8.19 -15.96 13.50
C ASP A 222 -8.37 -15.14 12.20
N PHE A 223 -8.07 -15.80 11.09
CA PHE A 223 -8.21 -15.25 9.75
C PHE A 223 -9.61 -15.50 9.18
N ALA A 224 -10.25 -14.43 8.74
CA ALA A 224 -11.52 -14.50 8.04
C ALA A 224 -11.56 -13.51 6.88
N VAL A 225 -12.19 -13.92 5.79
CA VAL A 225 -12.42 -13.06 4.61
C VAL A 225 -13.88 -13.13 4.21
N LYS A 226 -14.55 -11.98 4.23
CA LYS A 226 -15.96 -11.82 3.86
C LYS A 226 -16.08 -10.95 2.62
N ASN A 227 -17.08 -11.22 1.80
CA ASN A 227 -17.41 -10.37 0.65
C ASN A 227 -18.07 -9.08 1.17
N ALA A 228 -17.52 -7.92 0.82
CA ALA A 228 -18.03 -6.60 1.21
C ALA A 228 -18.94 -5.95 0.15
N GLY A 229 -19.30 -6.69 -0.92
CA GLY A 229 -20.08 -6.23 -2.07
C GLY A 229 -19.19 -5.66 -3.17
N ASN A 230 -18.35 -4.68 -2.85
CA ASN A 230 -17.40 -4.03 -3.78
C ASN A 230 -15.93 -4.32 -3.43
N GLY A 231 -15.66 -5.37 -2.66
CA GLY A 231 -14.35 -5.63 -2.09
C GLY A 231 -14.32 -6.85 -1.18
N TRP A 232 -13.28 -6.89 -0.36
CA TRP A 232 -13.09 -7.91 0.66
C TRP A 232 -12.87 -7.27 2.02
N ASP A 233 -13.66 -7.70 2.99
CA ASP A 233 -13.40 -7.48 4.40
C ASP A 233 -12.47 -8.58 4.90
N VAL A 234 -11.36 -8.17 5.51
CA VAL A 234 -10.25 -9.04 5.92
C VAL A 234 -10.01 -8.87 7.40
N GLN A 235 -10.19 -9.96 8.17
CA GLN A 235 -9.86 -10.05 9.58
C GLN A 235 -8.63 -10.95 9.77
N VAL A 236 -7.72 -10.58 10.67
CA VAL A 236 -6.57 -11.41 11.08
C VAL A 236 -6.13 -11.07 12.51
N GLY A 237 -5.62 -12.05 13.26
CA GLY A 237 -5.16 -11.87 14.66
C GLY A 237 -6.25 -12.13 15.71
N PHE A 238 -5.90 -12.07 16.99
CA PHE A 238 -6.75 -12.45 18.14
C PHE A 238 -7.22 -11.27 18.98
#